data_AF-A0A822BCH7-F1
#
_entry.id   AF-A0A822BCH7-F1
#
_cell.length_a   1.000
_cell.length_b   1.000
_cell.length_c   1.000
_cell.angle_alpha   90.00
_cell.angle_beta   90.00
_cell.angle_gamma   90.00
#
_symmetry.space_group_name_H-M   'P 1'
#
loop_
_entity.id
_entity.type
_entity.pdbx_description
1 polymer ?
#
loop_
_entity_poly.entity_id
_entity_poly.type
_entity_poly.pdbx_seq_one_letter_code
_entity_poly.pdbx_strand_id
1 'polypeptide(L)'
;MQYGTLILEDGSEFNGLIFGASTNTSGEVVFQTDMVGYVESLTDPSYCEQILVLTFPVVGNYGVPDEKDIDDFGILRWVESNKIYASGLIVSTYTEQYSHWNAVESLSSWLKKHNVPGLYG
;
A
#
# COMPACT_ATOMS: atom_id res chain seq x y z
N MET A 1 -18.85 4.41 -2.18
CA MET A 1 -17.89 3.29 -2.08
C MET A 1 -17.81 2.64 -3.44
N GLN A 2 -16.60 2.37 -3.93
CA GLN A 2 -16.37 1.72 -5.23
C GLN A 2 -15.87 0.30 -4.97
N TYR A 3 -16.38 -0.66 -5.75
CA TYR A 3 -15.96 -2.06 -5.66
C TYR A 3 -14.85 -2.34 -6.67
N GLY A 4 -13.99 -3.29 -6.31
CA GLY A 4 -12.97 -3.84 -7.18
C GLY A 4 -12.87 -5.35 -6.98
N THR A 5 -12.21 -6.02 -7.92
CA THR A 5 -12.03 -7.47 -7.90
C THR A 5 -10.57 -7.78 -8.24
N LEU A 6 -9.92 -8.56 -7.40
CA LEU A 6 -8.66 -9.23 -7.72
C LEU A 6 -9.01 -10.54 -8.44
N ILE A 7 -8.47 -10.71 -9.64
CA ILE A 7 -8.68 -11.91 -10.46
C ILE A 7 -7.32 -12.57 -10.65
N LEU A 8 -7.20 -13.84 -10.27
CA LEU A 8 -6.00 -14.63 -10.43
C LEU A 8 -6.04 -15.44 -11.74
N GLU A 9 -4.87 -15.89 -12.20
CA GLU A 9 -4.75 -16.66 -13.45
C GLU A 9 -5.51 -18.00 -13.43
N ASP A 10 -5.75 -18.56 -12.24
CA ASP A 10 -6.48 -19.81 -12.03
C ASP A 10 -8.01 -19.63 -12.08
N GLY A 11 -8.48 -18.40 -12.27
CA GLY A 11 -9.89 -18.02 -12.27
C GLY A 11 -10.46 -17.71 -10.88
N SER A 12 -9.64 -17.73 -9.82
CA SER A 12 -10.08 -17.28 -8.50
C SER A 12 -10.36 -15.78 -8.49
N GLU A 13 -11.48 -15.39 -7.88
CA GLU A 13 -11.91 -13.99 -7.77
C GLU A 13 -12.09 -13.59 -6.31
N PHE A 14 -11.52 -12.45 -5.94
CA PHE A 14 -11.65 -11.85 -4.61
C PHE A 14 -12.23 -10.45 -4.75
N ASN A 15 -13.46 -10.27 -4.26
CA ASN A 15 -14.16 -9.00 -4.32
C ASN A 15 -13.87 -8.17 -3.07
N GLY A 16 -13.70 -6.87 -3.23
CA GLY A 16 -13.48 -5.97 -2.12
C GLY A 16 -13.85 -4.53 -2.44
N LEU A 17 -13.52 -3.65 -1.51
CA LEU A 17 -13.72 -2.21 -1.59
C LEU A 17 -12.42 -1.52 -1.97
N ILE A 18 -12.50 -0.60 -2.94
CA ILE A 18 -11.35 0.19 -3.36
C ILE A 18 -11.11 1.30 -2.33
N PHE A 19 -9.88 1.37 -1.81
CA PHE A 19 -9.42 2.47 -0.97
C PHE A 19 -8.25 3.25 -1.58
N GLY A 20 -7.48 2.66 -2.50
CA GLY A 20 -6.41 3.34 -3.23
C GLY A 20 -6.91 4.14 -4.45
N ALA A 21 -6.07 4.25 -5.48
CA ALA A 21 -6.44 4.83 -6.77
C ALA A 21 -7.51 3.98 -7.49
N SER A 22 -8.43 4.65 -8.19
CA SER A 22 -9.46 4.00 -9.00
C SER A 22 -8.92 3.63 -10.39
N THR A 23 -7.90 2.80 -10.43
CA THR A 23 -7.22 2.35 -11.65
C THR A 23 -7.07 0.83 -11.69
N ASN A 24 -6.94 0.26 -12.89
CA ASN A 24 -6.64 -1.15 -13.06
C ASN A 24 -5.12 -1.35 -13.10
N THR A 25 -4.67 -2.48 -12.57
CA THR A 25 -3.28 -2.90 -12.60
C THR A 25 -3.20 -4.41 -12.83
N SER A 26 -2.04 -4.89 -13.24
CA SER A 26 -1.72 -6.31 -13.39
C SER A 26 -0.31 -6.53 -12.89
N GLY A 27 -0.05 -7.67 -12.25
CA GLY A 27 1.26 -7.99 -11.72
C GLY A 27 1.26 -9.38 -11.07
N GLU A 28 2.44 -9.82 -10.64
CA GLU A 28 2.56 -11.03 -9.84
C GLU A 28 1.98 -10.78 -8.43
N VAL A 29 1.09 -11.66 -7.98
CA VAL A 29 0.51 -11.56 -6.64
C VAL A 29 1.44 -12.25 -5.64
N VAL A 30 1.99 -11.47 -4.72
CA VAL A 30 2.90 -11.95 -3.67
C VAL A 30 2.35 -11.61 -2.29
N PHE A 31 2.74 -12.35 -1.26
CA PHE A 31 2.38 -12.05 0.12
C PHE A 31 3.62 -11.88 0.99
N GLN A 32 3.50 -11.03 2.01
CA GLN A 32 4.52 -10.89 3.05
C GLN A 32 3.91 -11.07 4.43
N THR A 33 4.74 -11.53 5.36
CA THR A 33 4.32 -11.92 6.72
C THR A 33 4.62 -10.88 7.79
N ASP A 34 5.13 -9.71 7.41
CA ASP A 34 5.46 -8.67 8.37
C ASP A 34 4.19 -8.03 8.95
N MET A 35 4.28 -7.63 10.20
CA MET A 35 3.15 -7.07 10.94
C MET A 35 3.11 -5.54 10.92
N VAL A 36 4.24 -4.91 10.53
CA VAL A 36 4.48 -3.47 10.54
C VAL A 36 5.36 -3.11 9.34
N GLY A 37 5.52 -1.82 9.06
CA GLY A 37 6.39 -1.36 7.99
C GLY A 37 5.77 -1.40 6.59
N TYR A 38 4.46 -1.14 6.47
CA TYR A 38 3.78 -1.15 5.17
C TYR A 38 4.22 0.01 4.27
N VAL A 39 4.69 1.14 4.83
CA VAL A 39 5.17 2.27 4.04
C VAL A 39 6.52 1.91 3.39
N GLU A 40 7.42 1.39 4.21
CA GLU A 40 8.73 0.89 3.85
C GLU A 40 8.58 -0.22 2.80
N SER A 41 7.72 -1.21 3.06
CA SER A 41 7.41 -2.30 2.13
C SER A 41 6.89 -1.81 0.78
N LEU A 42 5.97 -0.85 0.76
CA LEU A 42 5.40 -0.33 -0.49
C LEU A 42 6.44 0.43 -1.33
N THR A 43 7.47 0.98 -0.69
CA THR A 43 8.56 1.70 -1.35
C THR A 43 9.79 0.84 -1.64
N ASP A 44 9.82 -0.43 -1.25
CA ASP A 44 10.91 -1.34 -1.58
C ASP A 44 10.92 -1.66 -3.10
N PRO A 45 12.02 -1.37 -3.81
CA PRO A 45 12.17 -1.65 -5.25
C PRO A 45 11.94 -3.12 -5.65
N SER A 46 12.08 -4.05 -4.70
CA SER A 46 11.91 -5.48 -4.93
C SER A 46 10.49 -5.86 -5.32
N TYR A 47 9.49 -5.04 -4.94
CA TYR A 47 8.07 -5.26 -5.28
C TYR A 47 7.64 -4.62 -6.61
N CYS A 48 8.60 -4.22 -7.46
CA CYS A 48 8.27 -3.67 -8.77
C CYS A 48 7.43 -4.65 -9.59
N GLU A 49 6.32 -4.17 -10.16
CA GLU A 49 5.37 -5.00 -10.95
C GLU A 49 4.66 -6.11 -10.14
N GLN A 50 4.68 -6.05 -8.81
CA GLN A 50 4.01 -6.99 -7.93
C GLN A 50 2.80 -6.38 -7.23
N ILE A 51 1.75 -7.17 -7.06
CA ILE A 51 0.58 -6.86 -6.23
C ILE A 51 0.84 -7.44 -4.84
N LEU A 52 1.00 -6.57 -3.85
CA LEU A 52 1.39 -6.95 -2.51
C LEU A 52 0.18 -7.28 -1.64
N VAL A 53 0.17 -8.48 -1.07
CA VAL A 53 -0.81 -8.93 -0.09
C VAL A 53 -0.19 -8.89 1.30
N LEU A 54 -0.74 -8.07 2.19
CA LEU A 54 -0.30 -8.03 3.59
C LEU A 54 -1.09 -9.04 4.41
N THR A 55 -0.41 -9.94 5.10
CA THR A 55 -1.08 -10.93 5.95
C THR A 55 -1.58 -10.33 7.27
N PHE A 56 -1.00 -9.20 7.71
CA PHE A 56 -1.46 -8.53 8.92
C PHE A 56 -2.82 -7.86 8.67
N PRO A 57 -3.84 -8.12 9.53
CA PRO A 57 -5.22 -7.80 9.17
C PRO A 57 -5.53 -6.30 9.17
N VAL A 58 -4.89 -5.51 10.05
CA VAL A 58 -5.23 -4.09 10.24
C VAL A 58 -4.15 -3.21 9.63
N VAL A 59 -4.45 -2.56 8.51
CA VAL A 59 -3.49 -1.74 7.75
C VAL A 59 -3.97 -0.28 7.64
N GLY A 60 -3.04 0.67 7.68
CA GLY A 60 -3.33 2.12 7.63
C GLY A 60 -3.47 2.80 8.99
N ASN A 61 -3.36 2.05 10.09
CA ASN A 61 -3.53 2.53 11.46
C ASN A 61 -2.54 3.64 11.87
N TYR A 62 -1.31 3.63 11.34
CA TYR A 62 -0.32 4.68 11.62
C TYR A 62 -0.14 5.68 10.47
N GLY A 63 -1.01 5.66 9.45
CA GLY A 63 -0.97 6.60 8.35
C GLY A 63 0.33 6.49 7.53
N VAL A 64 0.71 7.59 6.89
CA VAL A 64 1.95 7.69 6.13
C VAL A 64 2.73 8.93 6.62
N PRO A 65 4.03 8.79 6.93
CA PRO A 65 4.90 9.90 7.29
C PRO A 65 5.25 10.78 6.06
N ASP A 66 5.96 11.88 6.27
CA ASP A 66 6.38 12.74 5.16
C ASP A 66 7.41 12.03 4.26
N GLU A 67 6.96 11.56 3.09
CA GLU A 67 7.79 10.85 2.10
C GLU A 67 8.97 11.70 1.57
N LYS A 68 8.98 13.02 1.82
CA LYS A 68 10.03 13.94 1.38
C LYS A 68 11.01 14.33 2.48
N ASP A 69 10.81 13.85 3.71
CA ASP A 69 11.74 14.14 4.80
C ASP A 69 13.08 13.47 4.51
N ILE A 70 14.16 14.25 4.67
CA ILE A 70 15.52 13.85 4.34
C ILE A 70 16.35 13.87 5.63
N ASP A 71 17.18 12.85 5.82
CA ASP A 71 18.09 12.74 6.95
C ASP A 71 19.38 13.57 6.76
N ASP A 72 20.26 13.53 7.76
CA ASP A 72 21.53 14.28 7.74
C ASP A 72 22.49 13.81 6.63
N PHE A 73 22.23 12.64 6.02
CA PHE A 73 23.02 12.05 4.95
C PHE A 73 22.42 12.29 3.55
N GLY A 74 21.28 12.99 3.46
CA GLY A 74 20.63 13.23 2.18
C GLY A 74 19.74 12.08 1.69
N ILE A 75 19.40 11.13 2.57
CA ILE A 75 18.59 9.94 2.27
C ILE A 75 17.16 10.17 2.79
N LEU A 76 16.16 9.59 2.11
CA LEU A 76 14.78 9.64 2.55
C LEU A 76 14.64 8.96 3.92
N ARG A 77 14.10 9.68 4.90
CA ARG A 77 14.10 9.23 6.31
C ARG A 77 13.10 8.10 6.60
N TRP A 78 11.95 8.13 5.94
CA TRP A 78 10.80 7.29 6.31
C TRP A 78 10.33 6.33 5.23
N VAL A 79 10.97 6.35 4.06
CA VAL A 79 10.65 5.50 2.91
C VAL A 79 11.93 4.90 2.36
N GLU A 80 11.85 3.68 1.85
CA GLU A 80 13.01 2.95 1.32
C GLU A 80 13.43 3.44 -0.07
N SER A 81 12.53 4.13 -0.78
CA SER A 81 12.81 4.74 -2.08
C SER A 81 11.85 5.87 -2.43
N ASN A 82 12.12 6.53 -3.56
CA ASN A 82 11.48 7.75 -4.01
C ASN A 82 10.04 7.63 -4.56
N LYS A 83 9.47 6.42 -4.57
CA LYS A 83 8.10 6.15 -5.04
C LYS A 83 7.59 4.83 -4.46
N ILE A 84 6.30 4.59 -4.62
CA ILE A 84 5.71 3.26 -4.44
C ILE A 84 6.11 2.38 -5.62
N TYR A 85 6.70 1.22 -5.34
CA TYR A 85 7.10 0.23 -6.36
C TYR A 85 6.07 -0.89 -6.52
N ALA A 86 5.36 -1.23 -5.45
CA ALA A 86 4.23 -2.15 -5.51
C ALA A 86 3.17 -1.63 -6.48
N SER A 87 2.69 -2.50 -7.36
CA SER A 87 1.71 -2.17 -8.41
C SER A 87 0.29 -2.14 -7.89
N GLY A 88 0.04 -2.73 -6.73
CA GLY A 88 -1.24 -2.71 -6.03
C GLY A 88 -1.09 -3.25 -4.61
N LEU A 89 -2.07 -2.96 -3.76
CA LEU A 89 -2.08 -3.38 -2.36
C LEU A 89 -3.39 -4.10 -2.02
N ILE A 90 -3.29 -5.28 -1.42
CA ILE A 90 -4.41 -6.08 -0.93
C ILE A 90 -4.29 -6.23 0.59
N VAL A 91 -5.34 -5.89 1.31
CA VAL A 91 -5.37 -5.96 2.79
C VAL A 91 -6.70 -6.51 3.27
N SER A 92 -6.72 -7.16 4.44
CA SER A 92 -7.98 -7.65 4.99
C SER A 92 -8.87 -6.51 5.52
N THR A 93 -8.32 -5.60 6.33
CA THR A 93 -9.05 -4.45 6.88
C THR A 93 -8.23 -3.17 6.76
N TYR A 94 -8.83 -2.15 6.14
CA TYR A 94 -8.26 -0.82 6.05
C TYR A 94 -8.80 0.09 7.18
N THR A 95 -7.90 0.81 7.84
CA THR A 95 -8.23 1.81 8.86
C THR A 95 -8.22 3.21 8.24
N GLU A 96 -9.40 3.85 8.14
CA GLU A 96 -9.50 5.21 7.59
C GLU A 96 -8.87 6.29 8.49
N GLN A 97 -9.05 6.15 9.80
CA GLN A 97 -8.54 7.08 10.80
C GLN A 97 -7.19 6.60 11.34
N TYR A 98 -6.11 7.24 10.89
CA TYR A 98 -4.78 6.96 11.39
C TYR A 98 -4.47 7.75 12.66
N SER A 99 -3.58 7.21 13.49
CA SER A 99 -3.05 7.91 14.66
C SER A 99 -1.62 7.47 14.93
N HIS A 100 -0.67 8.33 14.58
CA HIS A 100 0.74 8.17 14.89
C HIS A 100 1.43 9.54 14.86
N TRP A 101 2.44 9.75 15.69
CA TRP A 101 3.02 11.07 15.96
C TRP A 101 3.69 11.72 14.73
N ASN A 102 4.16 10.90 13.78
CA ASN A 102 4.81 11.36 12.55
C ASN A 102 3.92 11.23 11.30
N ALA A 103 2.65 10.83 11.44
CA ALA A 103 1.76 10.66 10.31
C ALA A 103 1.27 12.00 9.77
N VAL A 104 1.42 12.23 8.46
CA VAL A 104 1.00 13.49 7.80
C VAL A 104 -0.17 13.29 6.85
N GLU A 105 -0.37 12.07 6.33
CA GLU A 105 -1.51 11.73 5.48
C GLU A 105 -2.02 10.30 5.69
N SER A 106 -3.21 9.98 5.16
CA SER A 106 -3.78 8.63 5.20
C SER A 106 -3.15 7.74 4.12
N LEU A 107 -3.11 6.43 4.36
CA LEU A 107 -2.65 5.46 3.36
C LEU A 107 -3.49 5.53 2.07
N SER A 108 -4.81 5.73 2.16
CA SER A 108 -5.68 5.92 0.99
C SER A 108 -5.27 7.14 0.16
N SER A 109 -5.05 8.28 0.81
CA SER A 109 -4.63 9.53 0.13
C SER A 109 -3.30 9.33 -0.58
N TRP A 110 -2.35 8.69 0.10
CA TRP A 110 -1.02 8.44 -0.43
C TRP A 110 -1.04 7.50 -1.65
N LEU A 111 -1.77 6.39 -1.59
CA LEU A 111 -1.96 5.48 -2.73
C LEU A 111 -2.61 6.18 -3.92
N LYS A 112 -3.63 7.00 -3.69
CA LYS A 112 -4.29 7.80 -4.74
C LYS A 112 -3.33 8.79 -5.40
N LYS A 113 -2.53 9.48 -4.60
CA LYS A 113 -1.50 10.44 -5.05
C LYS A 113 -0.46 9.78 -5.96
N HIS A 114 -0.10 8.53 -5.67
CA HIS A 114 0.84 7.73 -6.47
C HIS A 114 0.19 6.87 -7.55
N ASN A 115 -1.13 6.99 -7.74
CA ASN A 115 -1.89 6.22 -8.72
C ASN A 115 -1.81 4.70 -8.52
N VAL A 116 -1.69 4.24 -7.27
CA VAL A 116 -1.61 2.81 -6.90
C VAL A 116 -2.98 2.34 -6.40
N PRO A 117 -3.59 1.31 -7.00
CA PRO A 117 -4.84 0.76 -6.53
C PRO A 117 -4.66 -0.02 -5.22
N GLY A 118 -5.70 0.01 -4.39
CA GLY A 118 -5.75 -0.72 -3.13
C GLY A 118 -7.13 -1.31 -2.92
N LEU A 119 -7.18 -2.60 -2.55
CA LEU A 119 -8.40 -3.34 -2.27
C LEU A 119 -8.42 -3.84 -0.82
N TYR A 120 -9.56 -3.73 -0.14
CA TYR A 120 -9.75 -4.32 1.18
C TYR A 120 -11.11 -5.02 1.33
N GLY A 121 -11.21 -5.92 2.32
CA GLY A 121 -12.38 -6.76 2.57
C GLY A 121 -12.21 -8.18 2.06
#